data_AF-A0A365THD3-F1
#
_entry.id   AF-A0A365THD3-F1
#
_cell.length_a   1.000
_cell.length_b   1.000
_cell.length_c   1.000
_cell.angle_alpha   90.00
_cell.angle_beta   90.00
_cell.angle_gamma   90.00
#
_symmetry.space_group_name_H-M   'P 1'
#
loop_
_entity.id
_entity.type
_entity.pdbx_description
1 polymer ?
#
loop_
_entity_poly.entity_id
_entity_poly.type
_entity_poly.pdbx_seq_one_letter_code
_entity_poly.pdbx_strand_id
1 'polypeptide(L)'
;MLPIPNVLFDIFIFSVGLFRSEDIISILSQRNRYGQPLGSGTKSMTNDTLFELLEREGRSLEPADSDHEFGGEAAVGLVVSCPMAQQTSKQLWPLDPIDAVSNVSRLGSQTWKPVEEDRVLASDIAHLTRTHEVETILVVGHSDCDVVADAYDEYVATDQTMSAGVEAQVEPLVSIVREAIESGQVETDCPQETLLARLVEYIVTRQVEFLVQSESVTATVAGYVHDDDGVYGGFPDTPYLVSLNGEQDVGTLRSRVPEGRDVAVASVRN
;
A
#
# COMPACT_ATOMS: atom_id res chain seq x y z
N MET A 1 31.54 -1.10 52.38
CA MET A 1 30.37 -0.22 52.56
C MET A 1 30.69 1.11 51.87
N LEU A 2 30.18 1.27 50.65
CA LEU A 2 30.23 2.48 49.83
C LEU A 2 28.80 2.70 49.30
N PRO A 3 28.26 3.93 49.32
CA PRO A 3 26.86 4.18 49.01
C PRO A 3 26.61 4.36 47.51
N ILE A 4 25.43 3.93 47.10
CA ILE A 4 24.84 4.05 45.75
C ILE A 4 24.35 5.50 45.54
N PRO A 5 24.60 6.15 44.39
CA PRO A 5 23.94 7.41 44.07
C PRO A 5 22.61 7.19 43.32
N ASN A 6 21.67 8.06 43.69
CA ASN A 6 20.28 8.16 43.29
C ASN A 6 20.04 8.28 41.77
N VAL A 7 19.02 7.59 41.29
CA VAL A 7 18.33 7.89 40.04
C VAL A 7 17.10 8.73 40.40
N LEU A 8 17.15 10.02 40.08
CA LEU A 8 16.01 10.94 40.12
C LEU A 8 15.36 10.91 38.72
N PHE A 9 14.11 10.49 38.68
CA PHE A 9 13.23 10.56 37.51
C PHE A 9 12.79 12.02 37.32
N ASP A 10 13.23 12.66 36.24
CA ASP A 10 12.62 13.91 35.78
C ASP A 10 11.41 13.61 34.89
N ILE A 11 10.22 13.92 35.42
CA ILE A 11 8.96 13.95 34.67
C ILE A 11 8.82 15.36 34.09
N PHE A 12 9.01 15.50 32.78
CA PHE A 12 8.66 16.73 32.07
C PHE A 12 7.15 16.77 31.82
N ILE A 13 6.46 17.66 32.54
CA ILE A 13 5.07 18.04 32.27
C ILE A 13 5.08 19.09 31.14
N PHE A 14 4.55 18.75 29.97
CA PHE A 14 4.23 19.76 28.95
C PHE A 14 2.81 20.30 29.18
N SER A 15 2.72 21.62 29.36
CA SER A 15 1.48 22.38 29.46
C SER A 15 0.60 22.22 28.22
N VAL A 16 -0.66 21.84 28.44
CA VAL A 16 -1.75 21.94 27.47
C VAL A 16 -2.11 23.41 27.29
N GLY A 17 -1.76 24.00 26.15
CA GLY A 17 -2.26 25.30 25.70
C GLY A 17 -3.69 25.17 25.20
N LEU A 18 -4.60 25.92 25.82
CA LEU A 18 -6.00 26.08 25.43
C LEU A 18 -6.10 26.70 24.02
N PHE A 19 -6.56 25.94 23.03
CA PHE A 19 -6.98 26.46 21.73
C PHE A 19 -8.24 27.33 21.90
N ARG A 20 -8.18 28.56 21.37
CA ARG A 20 -9.32 29.49 21.30
C ARG A 20 -10.20 29.16 20.10
N SER A 21 -11.51 29.36 20.23
CA SER A 21 -12.53 28.95 19.25
C SER A 21 -12.56 29.73 17.93
N GLU A 22 -11.52 30.51 17.59
CA GLU A 22 -11.48 31.35 16.39
C GLU A 22 -10.66 30.75 15.24
N ASP A 23 -9.92 29.65 15.46
CA ASP A 23 -9.13 28.97 14.42
C ASP A 23 -9.93 27.93 13.58
N ILE A 24 -11.21 27.69 13.91
CA ILE A 24 -12.05 26.68 13.25
C ILE A 24 -12.61 27.16 11.90
N ILE A 25 -12.57 28.45 11.59
CA ILE A 25 -13.22 29.00 10.38
C ILE A 25 -12.33 28.90 9.13
N SER A 26 -11.02 28.66 9.25
CA SER A 26 -10.12 28.59 8.07
C SER A 26 -10.16 27.26 7.31
N ILE A 27 -10.64 26.18 7.95
CA ILE A 27 -10.67 24.83 7.35
C ILE A 27 -11.81 24.69 6.31
N LEU A 28 -12.81 25.58 6.33
CA LEU A 28 -14.02 25.47 5.51
C LEU A 28 -13.89 25.98 4.06
N SER A 29 -12.68 26.34 3.60
CA SER A 29 -12.46 26.85 2.24
C SER A 29 -11.69 25.89 1.31
N GLN A 30 -11.38 24.67 1.73
CA GLN A 30 -10.63 23.73 0.88
C GLN A 30 -11.54 23.14 -0.22
N ARG A 31 -11.10 23.28 -1.47
CA ARG A 31 -11.72 22.69 -2.67
C ARG A 31 -10.84 21.52 -3.14
N ASN A 32 -11.45 20.46 -3.67
CA ASN A 32 -10.69 19.39 -4.32
C ASN A 32 -10.12 19.84 -5.68
N ARG A 33 -9.26 19.01 -6.30
CA ARG A 33 -8.64 19.28 -7.62
C ARG A 33 -9.64 19.54 -8.76
N TYR A 34 -10.92 19.20 -8.59
CA TYR A 34 -12.00 19.46 -9.56
C TYR A 34 -12.80 20.74 -9.26
N GLY A 35 -12.33 21.58 -8.33
CA GLY A 35 -12.99 22.84 -7.97
C GLY A 35 -14.30 22.64 -7.18
N GLN A 36 -14.59 21.41 -6.74
CA GLN A 36 -15.75 21.13 -5.91
C GLN A 36 -15.42 21.41 -4.43
N PRO A 37 -16.36 21.94 -3.65
CA PRO A 37 -16.18 22.03 -2.22
C PRO A 37 -15.91 20.62 -1.67
N LEU A 38 -14.89 20.46 -0.83
CA LEU A 38 -14.80 19.29 0.02
C LEU A 38 -16.06 19.33 0.88
N GLY A 39 -17.04 18.50 0.54
CA GLY A 39 -18.24 18.37 1.34
C GLY A 39 -17.79 18.09 2.77
N SER A 40 -18.31 18.85 3.74
CA SER A 40 -18.18 18.53 5.16
C SER A 40 -18.97 17.25 5.43
N GLY A 41 -18.49 16.14 4.90
CA GLY A 41 -19.04 14.81 5.02
C GLY A 41 -18.64 14.22 6.36
N THR A 42 -18.94 14.91 7.47
CA THR A 42 -19.25 14.17 8.68
C THR A 42 -20.56 13.45 8.40
N LYS A 43 -20.49 12.31 7.71
CA LYS A 43 -21.55 11.29 7.84
C LYS A 43 -21.48 10.84 9.29
N SER A 44 -22.15 11.59 10.16
CA SER A 44 -22.50 11.09 11.48
C SER A 44 -23.27 9.80 11.23
N MET A 45 -22.69 8.67 11.60
CA MET A 45 -23.42 7.40 11.64
C MET A 45 -24.58 7.63 12.61
N THR A 46 -25.79 7.75 12.07
CA THR A 46 -26.98 7.63 12.89
C THR A 46 -27.06 6.20 13.40
N ASN A 47 -27.55 6.03 14.63
CA ASN A 47 -27.78 4.69 15.19
C ASN A 47 -28.62 3.83 14.22
N ASP A 48 -29.54 4.45 13.49
CA ASP A 48 -30.39 3.82 12.47
C ASP A 48 -29.55 3.16 11.35
N THR A 49 -28.47 3.79 10.90
CA THR A 49 -27.57 3.22 9.88
C THR A 49 -26.80 2.00 10.41
N LEU A 50 -26.41 2.02 11.70
CA LEU A 50 -25.74 0.90 12.33
C LEU A 50 -26.70 -0.29 12.52
N PHE A 51 -27.94 -0.03 12.93
CA PHE A 51 -28.96 -1.06 13.06
C PHE A 51 -29.34 -1.68 11.71
N GLU A 52 -29.49 -0.88 10.66
CA GLU A 52 -29.72 -1.39 9.30
C GLU A 52 -28.57 -2.28 8.80
N LEU A 53 -27.31 -1.93 9.13
CA LEU A 53 -26.15 -2.78 8.82
C LEU A 53 -26.19 -4.09 9.62
N LEU A 54 -26.48 -4.04 10.92
CA LEU A 54 -26.56 -5.24 11.76
C LEU A 54 -27.72 -6.16 11.37
N GLU A 55 -28.87 -5.59 10.95
CA GLU A 55 -30.01 -6.36 10.44
C GLU A 55 -29.69 -7.01 9.08
N ARG A 56 -28.94 -6.31 8.22
CA ARG A 56 -28.44 -6.86 6.95
C ARG A 56 -27.41 -7.97 7.16
N GLU A 57 -26.55 -7.83 8.15
CA GLU A 57 -25.60 -8.86 8.58
C GLU A 57 -26.23 -9.93 9.49
N GLY A 58 -27.55 -9.88 9.72
CA GLY A 58 -28.37 -10.84 10.47
C GLY A 58 -28.44 -12.24 9.84
N ARG A 59 -27.29 -12.79 9.46
CA ARG A 59 -27.11 -14.19 9.10
C ARG A 59 -27.12 -15.00 10.41
N SER A 60 -27.94 -16.05 10.43
CA SER A 60 -27.93 -17.06 11.48
C SER A 60 -26.49 -17.52 11.70
N LEU A 61 -25.98 -17.39 12.93
CA LEU A 61 -24.78 -18.08 13.37
C LEU A 61 -25.14 -19.56 13.53
N GLU A 62 -25.46 -20.23 12.42
CA GLU A 62 -25.37 -21.69 12.38
C GLU A 62 -23.89 -22.01 12.64
N PRO A 63 -23.56 -22.86 13.63
CA PRO A 63 -22.18 -23.31 13.78
C PRO A 63 -21.79 -23.96 12.45
N ALA A 64 -20.79 -23.40 11.78
CA ALA A 64 -20.18 -24.08 10.66
C ALA A 64 -19.69 -25.44 11.18
N ASP A 65 -20.13 -26.54 10.56
CA ASP A 65 -19.53 -27.86 10.75
C ASP A 65 -18.08 -27.78 10.25
N SER A 66 -17.18 -27.31 11.13
CA SER A 66 -15.75 -27.23 10.85
C SER A 66 -15.09 -28.55 11.25
N ASP A 67 -15.48 -29.63 10.57
CA ASP A 67 -14.63 -30.81 10.45
C ASP A 67 -13.53 -30.51 9.41
N HIS A 68 -12.73 -29.47 9.67
CA HIS A 68 -11.46 -29.27 8.98
C HIS A 68 -10.38 -29.75 9.93
N GLU A 69 -9.88 -30.96 9.65
CA GLU A 69 -8.61 -31.42 10.20
C GLU A 69 -7.58 -30.31 9.95
N PHE A 70 -7.02 -29.74 11.03
CA PHE A 70 -5.78 -28.97 10.96
C PHE A 70 -4.64 -29.95 10.62
N GLY A 71 -4.59 -30.35 9.35
CA GLY A 71 -3.56 -31.20 8.78
C GLY A 71 -2.60 -30.35 7.94
N GLY A 72 -1.41 -30.09 8.50
CA GLY A 72 -0.33 -29.38 7.82
C GLY A 72 -0.38 -27.86 7.97
N GLU A 73 0.77 -27.24 8.20
CA GLU A 73 0.94 -25.79 8.17
C GLU A 73 0.77 -25.36 6.70
N ALA A 74 -0.44 -24.94 6.30
CA ALA A 74 -0.71 -24.59 4.91
C ALA A 74 0.12 -23.39 4.48
N ALA A 75 0.73 -23.47 3.30
CA ALA A 75 1.43 -22.36 2.69
C ALA A 75 0.52 -21.13 2.59
N VAL A 76 1.06 -19.96 2.93
CA VAL A 76 0.32 -18.71 2.92
C VAL A 76 0.80 -17.81 1.78
N GLY A 77 -0.13 -17.30 1.00
CA GLY A 77 0.06 -16.23 0.05
C GLY A 77 -0.18 -14.90 0.73
N LEU A 78 0.68 -13.91 0.52
CA LEU A 78 0.52 -12.58 1.07
C LEU A 78 0.24 -11.59 -0.04
N VAL A 79 -0.80 -10.76 0.10
CA VAL A 79 -1.09 -9.66 -0.81
C VAL A 79 -0.92 -8.35 -0.07
N VAL A 80 0.03 -7.52 -0.50
CA VAL A 80 0.25 -6.17 0.00
C VAL A 80 -0.35 -5.18 -1.01
N SER A 81 -1.38 -4.46 -0.61
CA SER A 81 -2.12 -3.55 -1.50
C SER A 81 -2.51 -2.25 -0.83
N CYS A 82 -2.81 -1.24 -1.65
CA CYS A 82 -3.35 0.02 -1.17
C CYS A 82 -4.81 -0.15 -0.77
N PRO A 83 -5.24 0.32 0.42
CA PRO A 83 -6.66 0.27 0.80
C PRO A 83 -7.56 1.16 -0.07
N MET A 84 -6.99 2.05 -0.87
CA MET A 84 -7.71 2.92 -1.81
C MET A 84 -7.88 2.29 -3.19
N ALA A 85 -7.27 1.13 -3.45
CA ALA A 85 -7.46 0.41 -4.69
C ALA A 85 -8.93 -0.04 -4.83
N GLN A 86 -9.47 0.05 -6.04
CA GLN A 86 -10.73 -0.61 -6.37
C GLN A 86 -10.53 -2.13 -6.25
N GLN A 87 -11.56 -2.87 -5.82
CA GLN A 87 -11.43 -4.29 -5.43
C GLN A 87 -10.71 -5.13 -6.49
N THR A 88 -9.50 -5.59 -6.17
CA THR A 88 -8.73 -6.53 -6.99
C THR A 88 -9.25 -7.95 -6.77
N SER A 89 -10.46 -8.25 -7.28
CA SER A 89 -11.14 -9.54 -7.05
C SER A 89 -10.57 -10.71 -7.88
N LYS A 90 -9.51 -10.49 -8.67
CA LYS A 90 -8.89 -11.52 -9.51
C LYS A 90 -7.78 -12.24 -8.73
N GLN A 91 -7.82 -13.57 -8.69
CA GLN A 91 -6.70 -14.37 -8.20
C GLN A 91 -5.51 -14.12 -9.11
N LEU A 92 -4.47 -13.47 -8.57
CA LEU A 92 -3.28 -13.08 -9.31
C LEU A 92 -2.23 -14.19 -9.23
N TRP A 93 -1.60 -14.50 -10.34
CA TRP A 93 -0.47 -15.42 -10.36
C TRP A 93 0.74 -14.81 -9.59
N PRO A 94 1.58 -15.58 -8.88
CA PRO A 94 1.53 -17.02 -8.70
C PRO A 94 0.70 -17.51 -7.49
N LEU A 95 -0.27 -16.76 -6.96
CA LEU A 95 -1.13 -17.22 -5.85
C LEU A 95 -2.07 -18.37 -6.22
N ASP A 96 -2.20 -18.68 -7.51
CA ASP A 96 -3.22 -19.58 -8.05
C ASP A 96 -3.15 -21.08 -7.66
N PRO A 97 -2.17 -21.57 -6.88
CA PRO A 97 -2.34 -22.85 -6.18
C PRO A 97 -2.32 -22.74 -4.64
N ILE A 98 -2.29 -21.53 -4.06
CA ILE A 98 -2.10 -21.37 -2.61
C ILE A 98 -3.42 -21.47 -1.85
N ASP A 99 -3.42 -22.30 -0.80
CA ASP A 99 -4.61 -22.66 -0.02
C ASP A 99 -5.14 -21.52 0.87
N ALA A 100 -4.27 -20.61 1.31
CA ALA A 100 -4.63 -19.49 2.18
C ALA A 100 -3.98 -18.18 1.73
N VAL A 101 -4.79 -17.13 1.54
CA VAL A 101 -4.31 -15.77 1.19
C VAL A 101 -4.58 -14.79 2.33
N SER A 102 -3.52 -14.16 2.84
CA SER A 102 -3.57 -13.05 3.79
C SER A 102 -3.41 -11.71 3.06
N ASN A 103 -4.26 -10.74 3.38
CA ASN A 103 -4.18 -9.39 2.82
C ASN A 103 -3.58 -8.42 3.85
N VAL A 104 -2.61 -7.62 3.44
CA VAL A 104 -1.99 -6.53 4.20
C VAL A 104 -2.26 -5.22 3.46
N SER A 105 -3.07 -4.37 4.05
CA SER A 105 -3.44 -3.09 3.45
C SER A 105 -2.55 -1.96 3.96
N ARG A 106 -1.84 -1.28 3.05
CA ARG A 106 -0.89 -0.20 3.32
C ARG A 106 -1.00 0.90 2.27
N LEU A 107 -1.03 2.17 2.67
CA LEU A 107 -1.04 3.30 1.73
C LEU A 107 0.17 3.24 0.78
N GLY A 108 -0.08 3.31 -0.53
CA GLY A 108 0.94 3.16 -1.56
C GLY A 108 1.59 1.78 -1.62
N SER A 109 0.93 0.75 -1.08
CA SER A 109 1.39 -0.66 -1.10
C SER A 109 2.80 -0.87 -0.52
N GLN A 110 3.15 -0.06 0.49
CA GLN A 110 4.47 -0.07 1.09
C GLN A 110 4.77 -1.37 1.87
N THR A 111 5.95 -1.95 1.64
CA THR A 111 6.41 -3.19 2.28
C THR A 111 7.45 -2.95 3.37
N TRP A 112 7.94 -1.72 3.48
CA TRP A 112 8.91 -1.29 4.49
C TRP A 112 8.46 -0.01 5.18
N LYS A 113 9.18 0.35 6.24
CA LYS A 113 9.09 1.64 6.91
C LYS A 113 10.48 2.17 7.22
N PRO A 114 10.69 3.50 7.22
CA PRO A 114 11.94 4.07 7.69
C PRO A 114 12.05 3.88 9.21
N VAL A 115 13.23 3.47 9.67
CA VAL A 115 13.63 3.50 11.07
C VAL A 115 15.04 4.06 11.11
N GLU A 116 15.18 5.25 11.68
CA GLU A 116 16.45 6.01 11.64
C GLU A 116 16.90 6.24 10.19
N GLU A 117 18.08 5.73 9.81
CA GLU A 117 18.63 5.83 8.44
C GLU A 117 18.37 4.57 7.60
N ASP A 118 17.75 3.54 8.18
CA ASP A 118 17.53 2.24 7.54
C ASP A 118 16.07 2.03 7.09
N ARG A 119 15.90 1.15 6.10
CA ARG A 119 14.60 0.61 5.71
C ARG A 119 14.41 -0.74 6.38
N VAL A 120 13.35 -0.87 7.18
CA VAL A 120 13.01 -2.14 7.84
C VAL A 120 11.71 -2.70 7.30
N LEU A 121 11.63 -4.04 7.20
CA LEU A 121 10.42 -4.74 6.77
C LEU A 121 9.25 -4.33 7.67
N ALA A 122 8.10 -4.05 7.05
CA ALA A 122 6.93 -3.63 7.81
C ALA A 122 6.47 -4.73 8.78
N SER A 123 5.99 -4.34 9.96
CA SER A 123 5.90 -5.24 11.11
C SER A 123 4.91 -6.39 10.94
N ASP A 124 3.83 -6.20 10.20
CA ASP A 124 2.85 -7.23 9.85
C ASP A 124 3.41 -8.23 8.82
N ILE A 125 4.09 -7.76 7.77
CA ILE A 125 4.78 -8.61 6.80
C ILE A 125 5.87 -9.42 7.50
N ALA A 126 6.68 -8.78 8.35
CA ALA A 126 7.70 -9.43 9.16
C ALA A 126 7.11 -10.46 10.13
N HIS A 127 5.95 -10.18 10.72
CA HIS A 127 5.27 -11.10 11.60
C HIS A 127 4.73 -12.32 10.83
N LEU A 128 4.05 -12.10 9.70
CA LEU A 128 3.46 -13.17 8.89
C LEU A 128 4.54 -14.09 8.31
N THR A 129 5.59 -13.52 7.70
CA THR A 129 6.73 -14.30 7.16
C THR A 129 7.50 -15.09 8.22
N ARG A 130 7.46 -14.65 9.48
CA ARG A 130 8.05 -15.38 10.62
C ARG A 130 7.14 -16.48 11.19
N THR A 131 5.83 -16.31 11.08
CA THR A 131 4.84 -17.16 11.76
C THR A 131 4.20 -18.19 10.85
N HIS A 132 4.32 -18.02 9.53
CA HIS A 132 3.77 -18.91 8.52
C HIS A 132 4.82 -19.17 7.44
N GLU A 133 4.72 -20.33 6.79
CA GLU A 133 5.47 -20.60 5.56
C GLU A 133 4.85 -19.80 4.41
N VAL A 134 5.39 -18.60 4.16
CA VAL A 134 4.94 -17.74 3.07
C VAL A 134 5.63 -18.15 1.78
N GLU A 135 4.87 -18.71 0.84
CA GLU A 135 5.41 -19.14 -0.46
C GLU A 135 5.45 -18.01 -1.49
N THR A 136 4.48 -17.09 -1.42
CA THR A 136 4.35 -15.98 -2.37
C THR A 136 3.94 -14.69 -1.69
N ILE A 137 4.57 -13.58 -2.09
CA ILE A 137 4.18 -12.21 -1.73
C ILE A 137 3.86 -11.45 -3.01
N LEU A 138 2.64 -10.94 -3.12
CA LEU A 138 2.25 -9.98 -4.15
C LEU A 138 2.28 -8.57 -3.60
N VAL A 139 2.92 -7.66 -4.32
CA VAL A 139 2.81 -6.22 -4.10
C VAL A 139 1.96 -5.66 -5.22
N VAL A 140 0.79 -5.10 -4.90
CA VAL A 140 -0.19 -4.65 -5.88
C VAL A 140 -0.39 -3.14 -5.76
N GLY A 141 0.09 -2.39 -6.75
CA GLY A 141 -0.24 -0.98 -6.95
C GLY A 141 -1.47 -0.82 -7.85
N HIS A 142 -1.94 0.42 -8.00
CA HIS A 142 -3.05 0.77 -8.89
C HIS A 142 -2.77 2.12 -9.55
N SER A 143 -3.10 2.27 -10.85
CA SER A 143 -2.63 3.38 -11.68
C SER A 143 -3.16 4.76 -11.24
N ASP A 144 -4.32 4.79 -10.60
CA ASP A 144 -5.01 6.00 -10.11
C ASP A 144 -4.72 6.30 -8.62
N CYS A 145 -3.56 5.86 -8.09
CA CYS A 145 -3.28 5.95 -6.66
C CYS A 145 -3.10 7.38 -6.14
N ASP A 146 -4.12 7.88 -5.43
CA ASP A 146 -4.12 9.18 -4.74
C ASP A 146 -2.91 9.36 -3.81
N VAL A 147 -2.47 8.30 -3.13
CA VAL A 147 -1.30 8.38 -2.22
C VAL A 147 -0.01 8.67 -2.99
N VAL A 148 0.15 8.10 -4.19
CA VAL A 148 1.31 8.37 -5.05
C VAL A 148 1.21 9.76 -5.66
N ALA A 149 -0.01 10.20 -6.00
CA ALA A 149 -0.26 11.57 -6.46
C ALA A 149 0.10 12.60 -5.37
N ASP A 150 -0.27 12.37 -4.12
CA ASP A 150 0.08 13.23 -2.99
C ASP A 150 1.60 13.25 -2.75
N ALA A 151 2.28 12.10 -2.86
CA ALA A 151 3.74 12.03 -2.77
C ALA A 151 4.45 12.80 -3.90
N TYR A 152 3.91 12.72 -5.12
CA TYR A 152 4.42 13.51 -6.25
C TYR A 152 4.17 15.00 -6.04
N ASP A 153 2.97 15.37 -5.60
CA ASP A 153 2.62 16.76 -5.37
C ASP A 153 3.48 17.39 -4.26
N GLU A 154 3.73 16.68 -3.16
CA GLU A 154 4.65 17.12 -2.10
C GLU A 154 6.09 17.28 -2.61
N TYR A 155 6.53 16.42 -3.54
CA TYR A 155 7.83 16.54 -4.17
C TYR A 155 7.94 17.80 -5.06
N VAL A 156 6.89 18.13 -5.83
CA VAL A 156 6.91 19.29 -6.75
C VAL A 156 6.46 20.60 -6.12
N ALA A 157 5.66 20.56 -5.06
CA ALA A 157 5.06 21.70 -4.38
C ALA A 157 5.06 21.50 -2.86
N THR A 158 5.83 22.33 -2.15
CA THR A 158 6.14 22.17 -0.72
C THR A 158 5.14 22.86 0.22
N ASP A 159 3.94 23.24 -0.24
CA ASP A 159 2.98 24.04 0.54
C ASP A 159 1.67 23.31 0.85
N GLN A 160 1.62 21.99 0.64
CA GLN A 160 0.45 21.20 1.01
C GLN A 160 0.41 20.94 2.52
N THR A 161 -0.74 21.21 3.13
CA THR A 161 -0.96 20.86 4.55
C THR A 161 -1.62 19.49 4.63
N MET A 162 -0.83 18.47 4.97
CA MET A 162 -1.32 17.13 5.30
C MET A 162 -1.51 16.98 6.82
N SER A 163 -2.37 16.06 7.24
CA SER A 163 -2.40 15.65 8.65
C SER A 163 -1.15 14.82 8.96
N ALA A 164 -0.59 14.93 10.17
CA ALA A 164 0.64 14.23 10.55
C ALA A 164 0.61 12.71 10.30
N GLY A 165 -0.58 12.09 10.39
CA GLY A 165 -0.74 10.66 10.10
C GLY A 165 -0.63 10.32 8.61
N VAL A 166 -1.09 11.21 7.73
CA VAL A 166 -0.95 11.06 6.27
C VAL A 166 0.48 11.38 5.85
N GLU A 167 1.03 12.48 6.37
CA GLU A 167 2.43 12.89 6.13
C GLU A 167 3.41 11.77 6.45
N ALA A 168 3.27 11.13 7.62
CA ALA A 168 4.13 10.01 8.02
C ALA A 168 4.03 8.77 7.10
N GLN A 169 2.96 8.63 6.31
CA GLN A 169 2.81 7.55 5.33
C GLN A 169 3.25 7.98 3.92
N VAL A 170 3.16 9.27 3.60
CA VAL A 170 3.51 9.84 2.29
C VAL A 170 5.00 10.15 2.20
N GLU A 171 5.63 10.64 3.26
CA GLU A 171 7.06 11.02 3.29
C GLU A 171 8.02 9.91 2.78
N PRO A 172 7.86 8.62 3.15
CA PRO A 172 8.71 7.57 2.58
C PRO A 172 8.55 7.43 1.06
N LEU A 173 7.35 7.66 0.52
CA LEU A 173 7.07 7.61 -0.91
C LEU A 173 7.64 8.83 -1.64
N VAL A 174 7.63 10.01 -1.04
CA VAL A 174 8.27 11.23 -1.59
C VAL A 174 9.73 10.96 -1.91
N SER A 175 10.43 10.22 -1.03
CA SER A 175 11.83 9.83 -1.26
C SER A 175 12.00 8.92 -2.47
N ILE A 176 11.07 7.96 -2.67
CA ILE A 176 11.08 7.07 -3.85
C ILE A 176 10.75 7.84 -5.13
N VAL A 177 9.75 8.74 -5.08
CA VAL A 177 9.36 9.58 -6.23
C VAL A 177 10.51 10.47 -6.65
N ARG A 178 11.19 11.11 -5.69
CA ARG A 178 12.40 11.88 -5.94
C ARG A 178 13.46 11.05 -6.65
N GLU A 179 13.76 9.86 -6.12
CA GLU A 179 14.73 8.94 -6.74
C GLU A 179 14.33 8.61 -8.19
N ALA A 180 13.05 8.30 -8.44
CA ALA A 180 12.54 7.94 -9.76
C ALA A 180 12.78 9.03 -10.81
N ILE A 181 12.50 10.29 -10.43
CA ILE A 181 12.60 11.45 -11.31
C ILE A 181 14.06 11.89 -11.48
N GLU A 182 14.81 12.01 -10.38
CA GLU A 182 16.21 12.48 -10.42
C GLU A 182 17.16 11.50 -11.12
N SER A 183 16.87 10.20 -11.04
CA SER A 183 17.64 9.17 -11.77
C SER A 183 17.26 9.07 -13.26
N GLY A 184 16.19 9.75 -13.70
CA GLY A 184 15.67 9.66 -15.06
C GLY A 184 14.97 8.32 -15.37
N GLN A 185 14.68 7.51 -14.35
CA GLN A 185 13.95 6.25 -14.53
C GLN A 185 12.45 6.46 -14.79
N VAL A 186 11.93 7.65 -14.49
CA VAL A 186 10.58 8.11 -14.83
C VAL A 186 10.66 9.45 -15.55
N GLU A 187 10.16 9.49 -16.79
CA GLU A 187 10.05 10.73 -17.56
C GLU A 187 8.81 11.52 -17.14
N THR A 188 8.99 12.81 -16.92
CA THR A 188 7.93 13.73 -16.51
C THR A 188 7.28 14.50 -17.68
N ASP A 189 7.85 14.43 -18.89
CA ASP A 189 7.31 15.06 -20.10
C ASP A 189 6.22 14.17 -20.74
N CYS A 190 5.13 13.96 -20.00
CA CYS A 190 3.99 13.18 -20.44
C CYS A 190 2.69 13.64 -19.73
N PRO A 191 1.50 13.19 -20.17
CA PRO A 191 0.27 13.45 -19.43
C PRO A 191 0.37 12.96 -17.98
N GLN A 192 -0.29 13.68 -17.07
CA GLN A 192 -0.21 13.40 -15.63
C GLN A 192 -0.62 11.96 -15.28
N GLU A 193 -1.66 11.43 -15.92
CA GLU A 193 -2.10 10.03 -15.72
C GLU A 193 -0.98 9.03 -16.06
N THR A 194 -0.27 9.25 -17.16
CA THR A 194 0.88 8.42 -17.56
C THR A 194 2.05 8.56 -16.58
N LEU A 195 2.33 9.78 -16.11
CA LEU A 195 3.37 10.03 -15.11
C LEU A 195 3.05 9.29 -13.79
N LEU A 196 1.82 9.38 -13.30
CA LEU A 196 1.40 8.71 -12.07
C LEU A 196 1.45 7.19 -12.23
N ALA A 197 0.97 6.63 -13.34
CA ALA A 197 1.09 5.19 -13.60
C ALA A 197 2.54 4.71 -13.63
N ARG A 198 3.46 5.50 -14.20
CA ARG A 198 4.91 5.23 -14.18
C ARG A 198 5.49 5.27 -12.76
N LEU A 199 5.09 6.24 -11.95
CA LEU A 199 5.52 6.34 -10.55
C LEU A 199 4.97 5.18 -9.71
N VAL A 200 3.73 4.77 -9.93
CA VAL A 200 3.13 3.59 -9.27
C VAL A 200 3.93 2.34 -9.65
N GLU A 201 4.17 2.10 -10.93
CA GLU A 201 4.97 0.97 -11.39
C GLU A 201 6.37 0.99 -10.76
N TYR A 202 7.02 2.16 -10.77
CA TYR A 202 8.31 2.34 -10.14
C TYR A 202 8.29 1.99 -8.64
N ILE A 203 7.33 2.52 -7.88
CA ILE A 203 7.18 2.22 -6.47
C ILE A 203 6.99 0.71 -6.26
N VAL A 204 6.08 0.07 -6.99
CA VAL A 204 5.85 -1.39 -6.90
C VAL A 204 7.15 -2.15 -7.13
N THR A 205 7.91 -1.82 -8.18
CA THR A 205 9.20 -2.48 -8.45
C THR A 205 10.21 -2.28 -7.33
N ARG A 206 10.28 -1.09 -6.71
CA ARG A 206 11.15 -0.82 -5.55
C ARG A 206 10.72 -1.57 -4.29
N GLN A 207 9.42 -1.73 -4.06
CA GLN A 207 8.91 -2.56 -2.97
C GLN A 207 9.24 -4.04 -3.16
N VAL A 208 9.16 -4.55 -4.40
CA VAL A 208 9.57 -5.92 -4.75
C VAL A 208 11.08 -6.11 -4.57
N GLU A 209 11.90 -5.19 -5.07
CA GLU A 209 13.36 -5.23 -4.89
C GLU A 209 13.75 -5.27 -3.42
N PHE A 210 13.13 -4.43 -2.58
CA PHE A 210 13.36 -4.43 -1.13
C PHE A 210 13.05 -5.79 -0.49
N LEU A 211 11.90 -6.40 -0.84
CA LEU A 211 11.52 -7.71 -0.32
C LEU A 211 12.49 -8.81 -0.74
N VAL A 212 12.91 -8.82 -2.01
CA VAL A 212 13.87 -9.80 -2.56
C VAL A 212 15.24 -9.69 -1.89
N GLN A 213 15.65 -8.48 -1.48
CA GLN A 213 16.90 -8.25 -0.76
C GLN A 213 16.82 -8.56 0.73
N SER A 214 15.61 -8.78 1.28
CA SER A 214 15.42 -9.07 2.69
C SER A 214 15.80 -10.52 3.01
N GLU A 215 16.75 -10.72 3.92
CA GLU A 215 17.15 -12.06 4.38
C GLU A 215 16.01 -12.84 5.06
N SER A 216 14.96 -12.13 5.52
CA SER A 216 13.79 -12.74 6.16
C SER A 216 12.72 -13.21 5.17
N VAL A 217 12.89 -12.92 3.87
CA VAL A 217 11.91 -13.26 2.82
C VAL A 217 12.52 -14.30 1.88
N THR A 218 12.00 -15.52 1.95
CA THR A 218 12.36 -16.63 1.03
C THR A 218 11.29 -16.92 -0.01
N ALA A 219 10.17 -16.17 0.04
CA ALA A 219 9.02 -16.31 -0.83
C ALA A 219 9.32 -15.87 -2.27
N THR A 220 8.52 -16.35 -3.23
CA THR A 220 8.43 -15.72 -4.55
C THR A 220 7.74 -14.36 -4.41
N VAL A 221 8.37 -13.29 -4.87
CA VAL A 221 7.83 -11.94 -4.78
C VAL A 221 7.43 -11.46 -6.17
N ALA A 222 6.18 -11.04 -6.36
CA ALA A 222 5.71 -10.48 -7.62
C ALA A 222 5.08 -9.10 -7.41
N GLY A 223 5.32 -8.22 -8.37
CA GLY A 223 4.78 -6.86 -8.42
C GLY A 223 3.72 -6.77 -9.51
N TYR A 224 2.54 -6.28 -9.14
CA TYR A 224 1.45 -5.99 -10.06
C TYR A 224 1.07 -4.52 -10.00
N VAL A 225 0.64 -3.98 -11.14
CA VAL A 225 -0.10 -2.72 -11.20
C VAL A 225 -1.47 -3.02 -11.80
N HIS A 226 -2.52 -2.71 -11.05
CA HIS A 226 -3.88 -2.67 -11.56
C HIS A 226 -4.05 -1.42 -12.41
N ASP A 227 -4.38 -1.58 -13.67
CA ASP A 227 -4.59 -0.47 -14.61
C ASP A 227 -6.09 -0.14 -14.67
N ASP A 228 -6.50 0.85 -13.88
CA ASP A 228 -7.89 1.28 -13.74
C ASP A 228 -8.41 1.96 -15.01
N ASP A 229 -7.54 2.67 -15.74
CA ASP A 229 -7.91 3.58 -16.83
C ASP A 229 -7.43 3.12 -18.22
N GLY A 230 -6.64 2.04 -18.32
CA GLY A 230 -6.13 1.52 -19.58
C GLY A 230 -4.83 2.17 -20.06
N VAL A 231 -4.03 2.74 -19.14
CA VAL A 231 -2.76 3.44 -19.42
C VAL A 231 -1.72 2.51 -20.05
N TYR A 232 -1.80 1.20 -19.78
CA TYR A 232 -0.90 0.18 -20.36
C TYR A 232 -1.28 -0.19 -21.81
N GLY A 233 -2.30 0.45 -22.38
CA GLY A 233 -2.75 0.26 -23.76
C GLY A 233 -3.64 -0.96 -23.98
N GLY A 234 -4.03 -1.66 -22.91
CA GLY A 234 -5.02 -2.74 -22.93
C GLY A 234 -6.40 -2.27 -22.48
N PHE A 235 -7.24 -3.24 -22.08
CA PHE A 235 -8.54 -2.91 -21.49
C PHE A 235 -8.35 -2.34 -20.07
N PRO A 236 -9.16 -1.34 -19.66
CA PRO A 236 -9.25 -0.94 -18.27
C PRO A 236 -9.55 -2.12 -17.34
N ASP A 237 -9.27 -1.96 -16.05
CA ASP A 237 -9.47 -2.97 -15.01
C ASP A 237 -8.59 -4.23 -15.21
N THR A 238 -7.37 -4.03 -15.75
CA THR A 238 -6.43 -5.13 -16.02
C THR A 238 -5.22 -5.08 -15.09
N PRO A 239 -4.94 -6.15 -14.31
CA PRO A 239 -3.70 -6.25 -13.55
C PRO A 239 -2.53 -6.70 -14.44
N TYR A 240 -1.48 -5.89 -14.50
CA TYR A 240 -0.24 -6.19 -15.21
C TYR A 240 0.86 -6.63 -14.25
N LEU A 241 1.49 -7.77 -14.56
CA LEU A 241 2.73 -8.19 -13.91
C LEU A 241 3.87 -7.29 -14.40
N VAL A 242 4.44 -6.53 -13.48
CA VAL A 242 5.54 -5.57 -13.76
C VAL A 242 6.86 -6.01 -13.14
N SER A 243 6.84 -6.93 -12.16
CA SER A 243 8.06 -7.53 -11.64
C SER A 243 7.87 -8.93 -11.07
N LEU A 244 8.91 -9.76 -11.17
CA LEU A 244 8.97 -11.09 -10.56
C LEU A 244 10.37 -11.38 -10.01
N ASN A 245 10.50 -11.50 -8.70
CA ASN A 245 11.77 -11.65 -7.98
C ASN A 245 12.81 -10.61 -8.41
N GLY A 246 12.38 -9.36 -8.57
CA GLY A 246 13.22 -8.23 -9.00
C GLY A 246 13.46 -8.14 -10.51
N GLU A 247 13.11 -9.16 -11.30
CA GLU A 247 13.08 -9.06 -12.76
C GLU A 247 12.01 -8.07 -13.20
N GLN A 248 12.30 -7.25 -14.21
CA GLN A 248 11.41 -6.20 -14.74
C GLN A 248 11.36 -6.22 -16.28
N ASP A 249 12.26 -6.93 -16.95
CA ASP A 249 12.23 -7.03 -18.41
C ASP A 249 10.97 -7.77 -18.88
N VAL A 250 10.13 -7.07 -19.63
CA VAL A 250 8.82 -7.57 -20.10
C VAL A 250 8.96 -8.87 -20.89
N GLY A 251 10.01 -9.01 -21.71
CA GLY A 251 10.26 -10.23 -22.48
C GLY A 251 10.56 -11.43 -21.57
N THR A 252 11.41 -11.21 -20.58
CA THR A 252 11.79 -12.20 -19.57
C THR A 252 10.61 -12.56 -18.68
N LEU A 253 9.83 -11.59 -18.21
CA LEU A 253 8.62 -11.82 -17.44
C LEU A 253 7.62 -12.70 -18.21
N ARG A 254 7.33 -12.38 -19.48
CA ARG A 254 6.46 -13.19 -20.35
C ARG A 254 6.95 -14.62 -20.50
N SER A 255 8.26 -14.83 -20.59
CA SER A 255 8.85 -16.18 -20.69
C SER A 255 8.76 -17.00 -19.39
N ARG A 256 8.61 -16.34 -18.24
CA ARG A 256 8.49 -16.99 -16.92
C ARG A 256 7.05 -17.31 -16.55
N VAL A 257 6.06 -16.65 -17.18
CA VAL A 257 4.65 -17.00 -17.03
C VAL A 257 4.41 -18.38 -17.68
N PRO A 258 3.85 -19.36 -16.95
CA PRO A 258 3.55 -20.67 -17.52
C PRO A 258 2.58 -20.58 -18.71
N GLU A 259 2.82 -21.40 -19.73
CA GLU A 259 1.90 -21.50 -20.87
C GLU A 259 0.46 -21.82 -20.41
N GLY A 260 -0.53 -21.18 -21.03
CA GLY A 260 -1.94 -21.36 -20.69
C GLY A 260 -2.44 -20.52 -19.51
N ARG A 261 -1.58 -19.73 -18.86
CA ARG A 261 -2.00 -18.71 -17.88
C ARG A 261 -2.31 -17.38 -18.59
N ASP A 262 -3.45 -16.80 -18.26
CA ASP A 262 -3.86 -15.48 -18.74
C ASP A 262 -3.34 -14.38 -17.79
N VAL A 263 -2.05 -14.08 -17.91
CA VAL A 263 -1.38 -13.01 -17.14
C VAL A 263 -0.96 -11.91 -18.11
N ALA A 264 -1.52 -10.71 -17.91
CA ALA A 264 -1.08 -9.54 -18.65
C ALA A 264 0.31 -9.10 -18.16
N VAL A 265 1.24 -8.90 -19.10
CA VAL A 265 2.61 -8.45 -18.81
C VAL A 265 2.93 -7.29 -19.71
N ALA A 266 3.18 -6.13 -19.13
CA ALA A 266 3.54 -4.91 -19.80
C ALA A 266 4.22 -3.96 -18.81
N SER A 267 4.81 -2.89 -19.32
CA SER A 267 5.40 -1.81 -18.55
C SER A 267 5.02 -0.49 -19.24
N VAL A 268 4.76 0.54 -18.44
CA VAL A 268 4.57 1.92 -18.91
C VAL A 268 5.80 2.79 -18.62
N ARG A 269 6.85 2.21 -18.02
CA ARG A 269 8.17 2.83 -17.87
C ARG A 269 8.87 2.93 -19.24
N ASN A 270 9.73 3.93 -19.38
CA ASN A 270 10.35 4.32 -20.66
C ASN A 270 11.18 3.22 -21.33
#